data_AF-A0A8T1FCV4-F1
#
_entry.id   AF-A0A8T1FCV4-F1
#
_cell.length_a   1.000
_cell.length_b   1.000
_cell.length_c   1.000
_cell.angle_alpha   90.00
_cell.angle_beta   90.00
_cell.angle_gamma   90.00
#
_symmetry.space_group_name_H-M   'P 1'
#
loop_
_entity.id
_entity.type
_entity.pdbx_description
1 polymer ?
#
loop_
_entity_poly.entity_id
_entity_poly.type
_entity_poly.pdbx_seq_one_letter_code
_entity_poly.pdbx_strand_id
1 'polypeptide(L)'
;MGRGPPLTDIERGRILGLHEAGFGLRKIARKVERSVGAVQRVIYAPPTKCKKPGPATSLSDRELCLLVQTASKGQLSAKLLKLELQLSTSVRTIQRVLAGVH
;
A
#
# COMPACT_ATOMS: atom_id res chain seq x y z
N MET A 1 19.89 8.26 4.27
CA MET A 1 19.77 8.52 2.81
C MET A 1 18.50 7.84 2.30
N GLY A 2 17.49 8.61 1.90
CA GLY A 2 16.24 8.07 1.34
C GLY A 2 16.50 7.36 0.02
N ARG A 3 15.59 6.44 -0.37
CA ARG A 3 15.60 5.90 -1.73
C ARG A 3 15.28 7.05 -2.70
N GLY A 4 16.04 7.16 -3.78
CA GLY A 4 15.75 8.10 -4.87
C GLY A 4 14.40 7.80 -5.55
N PRO A 5 14.01 8.63 -6.53
CA PRO A 5 12.74 8.46 -7.24
C PRO A 5 12.62 7.05 -7.85
N PRO A 6 11.40 6.50 -7.95
CA PRO A 6 11.17 5.19 -8.53
C PRO A 6 11.68 5.16 -9.97
N LEU A 7 12.13 3.97 -10.39
CA LEU A 7 12.53 3.73 -11.78
C LEU A 7 11.31 3.86 -12.70
N THR A 8 11.47 4.60 -13.79
CA THR A 8 10.45 4.67 -14.84
C THR A 8 10.42 3.38 -15.66
N ASP A 9 9.32 3.12 -16.36
CA ASP A 9 9.21 1.91 -17.18
C ASP A 9 10.19 1.94 -18.37
N ILE A 10 10.50 3.13 -18.89
CA ILE A 10 11.54 3.33 -19.92
C ILE A 10 12.92 2.95 -19.38
N GLU A 11 13.27 3.39 -18.17
CA GLU A 11 14.54 3.03 -17.53
C GLU A 11 14.65 1.52 -17.29
N ARG A 12 13.54 0.88 -16.87
CA ARG A 12 13.48 -0.58 -16.69
C ARG A 12 13.71 -1.32 -18.00
N GLY A 13 13.05 -0.91 -19.07
CA GLY A 13 13.26 -1.50 -20.40
C GLY A 13 14.71 -1.36 -20.87
N ARG A 14 15.32 -0.18 -20.66
CA ARG A 14 16.73 0.05 -21.00
C ARG A 14 17.69 -0.84 -20.20
N ILE A 15 17.40 -1.06 -18.91
CA ILE A 15 18.20 -1.97 -18.05
C ILE A 15 18.11 -3.41 -18.57
N LEU A 16 16.91 -3.89 -18.89
CA LEU A 16 16.69 -5.24 -19.40
C LEU A 16 17.41 -5.46 -20.73
N GLY A 17 17.26 -4.54 -21.70
CA GLY A 17 17.95 -4.65 -22.99
C GLY A 17 19.48 -4.61 -22.87
N LEU A 18 20.03 -3.81 -21.94
CA LEU A 18 21.48 -3.81 -21.68
C LEU A 18 21.95 -5.11 -21.01
N HIS A 19 21.11 -5.73 -20.18
CA HIS A 19 21.41 -7.01 -19.57
C HIS A 19 21.39 -8.15 -20.60
N GLU A 20 20.39 -8.16 -21.50
CA GLU A 20 20.30 -9.10 -22.63
C GLU A 20 21.51 -8.98 -23.56
N ALA A 21 22.02 -7.77 -23.77
CA ALA A 21 23.26 -7.51 -24.52
C ALA A 21 24.55 -7.90 -23.76
N GLY A 22 24.46 -8.53 -22.58
CA GLY A 22 25.60 -9.06 -21.82
C GLY A 22 26.41 -8.01 -21.05
N PHE A 23 25.89 -6.80 -20.84
CA PHE A 23 26.61 -5.80 -20.04
C PHE A 23 26.59 -6.16 -18.55
N GLY A 24 27.75 -6.04 -17.89
CA GLY A 24 27.83 -6.23 -16.43
C GLY A 24 27.06 -5.16 -15.63
N LEU A 25 26.54 -5.55 -14.46
CA LEU A 25 25.66 -4.72 -13.61
C LEU A 25 26.21 -3.31 -13.32
N ARG A 26 27.51 -3.20 -13.01
CA ARG A 26 28.15 -1.89 -12.72
C ARG A 26 28.18 -0.98 -13.95
N LYS A 27 28.34 -1.56 -15.15
CA LYS A 27 28.38 -0.83 -16.41
C LYS A 27 26.97 -0.35 -16.79
N ILE A 28 25.95 -1.17 -16.54
CA ILE A 28 24.54 -0.78 -16.69
C ILE A 28 24.19 0.35 -15.73
N ALA A 29 24.57 0.23 -14.45
CA ALA A 29 24.34 1.24 -13.42
C ALA A 29 24.92 2.61 -13.81
N ARG A 30 26.15 2.64 -14.35
CA ARG A 30 26.78 3.87 -14.87
C ARG A 30 26.04 4.45 -16.08
N LYS A 31 25.58 3.61 -17.02
CA LYS A 31 24.86 4.07 -18.23
C LYS A 31 23.46 4.62 -17.95
N VAL A 32 22.79 4.09 -16.92
CA VAL A 32 21.43 4.49 -16.53
C VAL A 32 21.45 5.50 -15.37
N GLU A 33 22.64 5.82 -14.85
CA GLU A 33 22.84 6.73 -13.71
C GLU A 33 22.06 6.31 -12.46
N ARG A 34 21.95 5.00 -12.23
CA ARG A 34 21.23 4.41 -11.10
C ARG A 34 22.15 3.54 -10.26
N SER A 35 21.74 3.28 -9.02
CA SER A 35 22.50 2.41 -8.13
C SER A 35 22.53 0.97 -8.62
N VAL A 36 23.63 0.26 -8.35
CA VAL A 36 23.79 -1.17 -8.71
C VAL A 36 22.66 -2.02 -8.12
N GLY A 37 22.23 -1.73 -6.88
CA GLY A 37 21.11 -2.43 -6.25
C GLY A 37 19.75 -2.15 -6.91
N ALA A 38 19.57 -0.99 -7.56
CA ALA A 38 18.37 -0.72 -8.34
C ALA A 38 18.35 -1.56 -9.63
N VAL A 39 19.48 -1.65 -10.33
CA VAL A 39 19.65 -2.51 -11.51
C VAL A 39 19.44 -3.98 -11.16
N GLN A 40 20.04 -4.45 -10.06
CA GLN A 40 19.89 -5.84 -9.60
C GLN A 40 18.43 -6.19 -9.30
N ARG A 41 17.66 -5.26 -8.70
CA ARG A 41 16.23 -5.47 -8.46
C ARG A 41 15.42 -5.57 -9.75
N VAL A 42 15.77 -4.85 -10.80
CA VAL A 42 15.06 -4.94 -12.08
C VAL A 42 15.31 -6.28 -12.76
N ILE A 43 16.54 -6.81 -12.70
CA ILE A 43 16.91 -8.04 -13.39
C ILE A 43 16.45 -9.29 -12.64
N TYR A 44 16.64 -9.32 -11.32
CA TYR A 44 16.46 -10.55 -10.54
C TYR A 44 15.26 -10.55 -9.60
N ALA A 45 14.70 -9.38 -9.25
CA ALA A 45 13.56 -9.36 -8.32
C ALA A 45 12.26 -9.62 -9.09
N PRO A 46 11.40 -10.55 -8.61
CA PRO A 46 10.09 -10.74 -9.20
C PRO A 46 9.26 -9.46 -9.06
N PRO A 47 8.40 -9.12 -10.05
CA PRO A 47 7.53 -7.97 -9.95
C PRO A 47 6.58 -8.12 -8.77
N THR A 48 6.72 -7.27 -7.75
CA THR A 48 5.76 -7.23 -6.63
C THR A 48 4.47 -6.62 -7.14
N LYS A 49 3.48 -7.47 -7.49
CA LYS A 49 2.15 -7.04 -7.95
C LYS A 49 1.35 -6.34 -6.86
N CYS A 50 1.61 -6.67 -5.59
CA CYS A 50 0.83 -6.16 -4.48
C CYS A 50 1.47 -4.88 -3.92
N LYS A 51 0.69 -3.79 -3.93
CA LYS A 51 0.98 -2.63 -3.08
C LYS A 51 1.07 -3.12 -1.65
N LYS A 52 2.05 -2.62 -0.89
CA LYS A 52 2.11 -2.92 0.55
C LYS A 52 0.78 -2.45 1.17
N PRO A 53 0.06 -3.32 1.89
CA PRO A 53 -1.14 -2.89 2.58
C PRO A 53 -0.77 -1.76 3.53
N GLY A 54 -1.72 -0.87 3.76
CA GLY A 54 -1.57 0.16 4.79
C GLY A 54 -1.41 -0.48 6.17
N PRO A 55 -1.12 0.34 7.20
CA PRO A 55 -1.14 -0.11 8.58
C PRO A 55 -2.45 -0.81 8.92
N ALA A 56 -2.39 -1.80 9.82
CA ALA A 56 -3.57 -2.50 10.29
C ALA A 56 -4.62 -1.50 10.79
N THR A 57 -5.88 -1.77 10.46
CA THR A 57 -6.99 -0.94 10.91
C THR A 57 -7.17 -1.06 12.42
N SER A 58 -7.60 0.03 13.06
CA SER A 58 -7.92 0.04 14.49
C SER A 58 -9.14 -0.81 14.86
N LEU A 59 -9.94 -1.21 13.86
CA LEU A 59 -11.09 -2.08 14.02
C LEU A 59 -10.77 -3.44 13.40
N SER A 60 -11.15 -4.49 14.10
CA SER A 60 -11.21 -5.84 13.57
C SER A 60 -12.35 -5.98 12.56
N ASP A 61 -12.25 -6.98 11.68
CA ASP A 61 -13.30 -7.26 10.68
C ASP A 61 -14.66 -7.55 11.34
N ARG A 62 -14.65 -8.18 12.51
CA ARG A 62 -15.88 -8.46 13.27
C ARG A 62 -16.53 -7.18 13.79
N GLU A 63 -15.75 -6.26 14.35
CA GLU A 63 -16.26 -4.97 14.82
C GLU A 63 -16.78 -4.11 13.67
N LEU A 64 -16.12 -4.16 12.51
CA LEU A 64 -16.61 -3.50 11.29
C LEU A 64 -17.99 -4.04 10.88
N CYS A 65 -18.14 -5.37 10.80
CA CYS A 65 -19.42 -6.00 10.46
C CYS A 65 -20.54 -5.62 11.45
N LEU A 66 -20.26 -5.68 12.76
CA LEU A 66 -21.24 -5.32 13.78
C LEU A 66 -21.64 -3.84 13.70
N LEU A 67 -20.68 -2.96 13.46
CA LEU A 67 -20.90 -1.52 13.30
C LEU A 67 -21.76 -1.21 12.08
N VAL A 68 -21.51 -1.86 10.94
CA VAL A 68 -22.33 -1.68 9.74
C VAL A 68 -23.75 -2.21 9.97
N GLN A 69 -23.89 -3.41 10.54
CA GLN A 69 -25.21 -4.01 10.81
C GLN A 69 -26.05 -3.18 11.78
N THR A 70 -25.44 -2.65 12.84
CA THR A 70 -26.14 -1.79 13.81
C THR A 70 -26.47 -0.43 13.24
N ALA A 71 -25.58 0.17 12.44
CA ALA A 71 -25.85 1.43 11.75
C ALA A 71 -26.97 1.28 10.71
N SER A 72 -27.07 0.16 10.00
CA SER A 72 -28.15 -0.12 9.04
C SER A 72 -29.53 -0.17 9.69
N LYS A 73 -29.63 -0.40 11.01
CA LYS A 73 -30.90 -0.31 11.74
C LYS A 73 -31.39 1.14 11.91
N GLY A 74 -30.54 2.14 11.63
CA GLY A 74 -30.92 3.54 11.43
C GLY A 74 -31.24 4.36 12.68
N GLN A 75 -30.96 3.85 13.88
CA GLN A 75 -31.46 4.45 15.14
C GLN A 75 -30.40 5.20 15.94
N LEU A 76 -29.13 5.17 15.54
CA LEU A 76 -28.01 5.53 16.42
C LEU A 76 -27.01 6.47 15.75
N SER A 77 -26.60 7.50 16.47
CA SER A 77 -25.49 8.36 16.06
C SER A 77 -24.14 7.67 16.28
N ALA A 78 -23.10 8.10 15.56
CA ALA A 78 -21.75 7.51 15.68
C ALA A 78 -21.18 7.50 17.10
N LYS A 79 -21.57 8.47 17.95
CA LYS A 79 -21.16 8.52 19.36
C LYS A 79 -21.88 7.46 20.19
N LEU A 80 -23.16 7.22 19.93
CA LEU A 80 -23.94 6.18 20.60
C LEU A 80 -23.46 4.79 20.19
N LEU A 81 -23.19 4.59 18.90
CA LEU A 81 -22.62 3.33 18.39
C LEU A 81 -21.30 2.97 19.07
N LYS A 82 -20.44 3.96 19.35
CA LYS A 82 -19.20 3.73 20.11
C LYS A 82 -19.48 3.18 21.51
N LEU A 83 -20.46 3.74 22.21
CA LEU A 83 -20.79 3.36 23.58
C LEU A 83 -21.47 1.98 23.64
N GLU A 84 -22.42 1.75 22.74
CA GLU A 84 -23.19 0.50 22.68
C GLU A 84 -22.32 -0.70 22.29
N LEU A 85 -21.45 -0.52 21.29
CA LEU A 85 -20.52 -1.56 20.85
C LEU A 85 -19.21 -1.59 21.67
N GLN A 86 -19.08 -0.71 22.66
CA GLN A 86 -17.90 -0.57 23.53
C GLN A 86 -16.58 -0.51 22.75
N LEU A 87 -16.58 0.19 21.60
CA LEU A 87 -15.41 0.26 20.73
C LEU A 87 -14.34 1.17 21.34
N SER A 88 -13.11 0.68 21.36
CA SER A 88 -11.93 1.45 21.81
C SER A 88 -11.55 2.58 20.84
N THR A 89 -12.13 2.60 19.65
CA THR A 89 -11.75 3.49 18.55
C THR A 89 -12.37 4.89 18.65
N SER A 90 -11.91 5.82 17.82
CA SER A 90 -12.43 7.19 17.82
C SER A 90 -13.80 7.29 17.12
N VAL A 91 -14.59 8.31 17.49
CA VAL A 91 -15.85 8.60 16.78
C VAL A 91 -15.57 8.92 15.30
N ARG A 92 -14.45 9.57 15.00
CA ARG A 92 -14.06 9.93 13.62
C ARG A 92 -13.76 8.70 12.77
N THR A 93 -13.19 7.64 13.34
CA THR A 93 -12.97 6.36 12.65
C THR A 93 -14.29 5.68 12.32
N ILE A 94 -15.27 5.68 13.24
CA ILE A 94 -16.63 5.16 13.02
C ILE A 94 -17.31 5.91 11.86
N GLN A 95 -17.29 7.25 11.89
CA GLN A 95 -17.84 8.06 10.81
C GLN A 95 -17.17 7.80 9.46
N ARG A 96 -15.84 7.60 9.43
CA ARG A 96 -15.11 7.29 8.20
C ARG A 96 -15.55 5.95 7.61
N VAL A 97 -15.74 4.95 8.46
CA VAL A 97 -16.20 3.63 8.03
C VAL A 97 -17.60 3.76 7.45
N LEU A 98 -18.54 4.39 8.17
CA LEU A 98 -19.91 4.56 7.71
C LEU A 98 -20.02 5.38 6.41
N ALA A 99 -19.22 6.43 6.24
CA ALA A 99 -19.18 7.20 5.00
C ALA A 99 -18.62 6.43 3.80
N GLY A 100 -17.91 5.32 4.02
CA GLY A 100 -17.42 4.45 2.95
C GLY A 100 -18.39 3.34 2.56
N VAL A 101 -19.51 3.19 3.29
CA VAL A 101 -20.58 2.23 3.00
C VAL A 101 -21.61 2.94 2.12
N HIS A 102 -21.50 2.74 0.82
CA HIS A 102 -22.47 3.16 -0.19
C HIS A 102 -22.97 1.93 -0.96
#